data_AF-A0A851R3A5-F1
#
_entry.id   AF-A0A851R3A5-F1
#
_cell.length_a   1.000
_cell.length_b   1.000
_cell.length_c   1.000
_cell.angle_alpha   90.00
_cell.angle_beta   90.00
_cell.angle_gamma   90.00
#
_symmetry.space_group_name_H-M   'P 1'
#
loop_
_entity.id
_entity.type
_entity.pdbx_description
1 polymer ?
#
loop_
_entity_poly.entity_id
_entity_poly.type
_entity_poly.pdbx_seq_one_letter_code
_entity_poly.pdbx_strand_id
1 'polypeptide(L)'
;QAALTQPSELSANVGDTVKITCTGINSNAYAGWYQQKVPGSGPVTVIYNDDSRPSGIPSRFSGSASGSTGTLTITGVQAEDEAVYFCG
;
A
#
# COMPACT_ATOMS: atom_id res chain seq x y z
N GLN A 1 13.63 -17.32 -0.63
CA GLN A 1 12.62 -16.27 -0.83
C GLN A 1 12.75 -15.31 0.34
N ALA A 2 13.10 -14.04 0.11
CA ALA A 2 13.09 -13.06 1.20
C ALA A 2 11.64 -12.83 1.64
N ALA A 3 11.37 -12.87 2.94
CA ALA A 3 10.05 -12.58 3.47
C ALA A 3 9.82 -11.05 3.40
N LEU A 4 8.70 -10.62 2.83
CA LEU A 4 8.30 -9.22 2.85
C LEU A 4 7.98 -8.81 4.29
N THR A 5 8.48 -7.65 4.71
CA THR A 5 8.24 -7.12 6.06
C THR A 5 7.47 -5.81 5.96
N GLN A 6 6.37 -5.71 6.70
CA GLN A 6 5.52 -4.53 6.80
C GLN A 6 5.15 -4.28 8.27
N PRO A 7 4.79 -3.04 8.66
CA PRO A 7 4.22 -2.78 9.99
C PRO A 7 3.01 -3.68 10.25
N SER A 8 2.92 -4.26 11.45
CA SER A 8 1.80 -5.13 11.81
C SER A 8 0.48 -4.36 11.93
N GLU A 9 0.55 -3.09 12.34
CA GLU A 9 -0.59 -2.22 12.52
C GLU A 9 -0.15 -0.77 12.43
N LEU A 10 -1.02 0.10 11.92
CA LEU A 10 -0.85 1.55 11.88
C LEU A 10 -2.18 2.19 12.24
N SER A 11 -2.14 3.30 12.98
CA SER A 11 -3.31 4.11 13.30
C SER A 11 -3.12 5.52 12.76
N ALA A 12 -4.19 6.09 12.21
CA ALA A 12 -4.23 7.43 11.64
C ALA A 12 -5.62 8.02 11.83
N ASN A 13 -5.71 9.35 11.98
CA ASN A 13 -6.99 10.04 12.03
C ASN A 13 -7.47 10.40 10.62
N VAL A 14 -8.76 10.70 10.51
CA VAL A 14 -9.31 11.26 9.27
C VAL A 14 -8.61 12.58 8.95
N GLY A 15 -8.12 12.72 7.72
CA GLY A 15 -7.34 13.87 7.25
C GLY A 15 -5.83 13.71 7.36
N ASP A 16 -5.33 12.72 8.11
CA ASP A 16 -3.89 12.49 8.25
C ASP A 16 -3.27 11.99 6.94
N THR A 17 -1.93 12.05 6.88
CA THR A 17 -1.15 11.34 5.86
C THR A 17 -0.46 10.15 6.50
N VAL A 18 -0.75 8.94 6.03
CA VAL A 18 -0.09 7.72 6.48
C VAL A 18 0.84 7.17 5.39
N LYS A 19 1.96 6.60 5.83
CA LYS A 19 2.93 5.90 4.98
C LYS A 19 3.07 4.46 5.45
N ILE A 20 2.72 3.52 4.58
CA ILE A 20 2.91 2.08 4.81
C ILE A 20 4.15 1.66 4.06
N THR A 21 5.11 1.06 4.75
CA THR A 21 6.38 0.61 4.15
C THR A 21 6.41 -0.90 4.03
N CYS A 22 7.07 -1.38 2.98
CA CYS A 22 7.30 -2.79 2.75
C CYS A 22 8.75 -3.00 2.33
N THR A 23 9.50 -3.80 3.09
CA THR A 23 10.90 -4.11 2.82
C THR A 23 11.08 -5.56 2.41
N GLY A 24 12.18 -5.85 1.72
CA GLY A 24 12.47 -7.19 1.19
C GLY A 24 11.92 -7.42 -0.22
N ILE A 25 11.40 -6.37 -0.86
CA ILE A 25 11.03 -6.39 -2.28
C ILE A 25 12.31 -6.63 -3.09
N ASN A 26 12.21 -7.45 -4.13
CA ASN A 26 13.32 -7.63 -5.07
C ASN A 26 13.62 -6.28 -5.73
N SER A 27 14.85 -5.78 -5.61
CA SER A 27 15.24 -4.47 -6.15
C SER A 27 15.18 -4.38 -7.67
N ASN A 28 15.06 -5.52 -8.37
CA ASN A 28 14.87 -5.61 -9.82
C ASN A 28 13.39 -5.79 -10.21
N ALA A 29 12.48 -5.75 -9.23
CA ALA A 29 11.04 -5.89 -9.44
C ALA A 29 10.32 -4.61 -8.97
N TYR A 30 9.09 -4.46 -9.46
CA TYR A 30 8.23 -3.37 -9.05
C TYR A 30 7.47 -3.70 -7.76
N ALA A 31 7.23 -2.69 -6.93
CA ALA A 31 6.34 -2.78 -5.80
C ALA A 31 4.87 -2.62 -6.24
N GLY A 32 4.03 -3.57 -5.83
CA GLY A 32 2.57 -3.47 -5.87
C GLY A 32 1.99 -3.30 -4.46
N TRP A 33 0.81 -2.69 -4.39
CA TRP A 33 0.03 -2.52 -3.17
C TRP A 33 -1.42 -2.92 -3.38
N TYR A 34 -1.96 -3.62 -2.40
CA TYR A 34 -3.29 -4.19 -2.44
C TYR A 34 -4.02 -3.91 -1.13
N GLN A 35 -5.33 -3.71 -1.23
CA GLN A 35 -6.23 -3.42 -0.11
C GLN A 35 -7.27 -4.53 0.00
N GLN A 36 -7.45 -5.04 1.21
CA GLN A 36 -8.52 -5.97 1.56
C GLN A 36 -9.32 -5.38 2.73
N LYS A 37 -10.54 -4.92 2.44
CA LYS A 37 -11.44 -4.33 3.44
C LYS A 37 -12.19 -5.39 4.25
N VAL A 38 -12.60 -6.47 3.58
CA VAL A 38 -13.42 -7.52 4.21
C VAL A 38 -12.58 -8.81 4.29
N PRO A 39 -12.41 -9.39 5.48
CA PRO A 39 -11.74 -10.69 5.62
C PRO A 39 -12.38 -11.74 4.71
N GLY A 40 -11.56 -12.40 3.88
CA GLY A 40 -12.01 -13.41 2.93
C GLY A 40 -12.51 -12.86 1.59
N SER A 41 -12.59 -11.53 1.40
CA SER A 41 -12.82 -10.96 0.07
C SER A 41 -11.55 -11.00 -0.78
N GLY A 42 -11.72 -10.98 -2.10
CA GLY A 42 -10.60 -10.72 -3.00
C GLY A 42 -9.97 -9.35 -2.72
N PRO A 43 -8.64 -9.21 -2.80
CA PRO A 43 -7.99 -7.93 -2.65
C PRO A 43 -8.15 -7.06 -3.89
N VAL A 44 -8.12 -5.74 -3.68
CA VAL A 44 -8.16 -4.73 -4.73
C VAL A 44 -6.77 -4.13 -4.89
N THR A 45 -6.24 -4.09 -6.11
CA THR A 45 -4.99 -3.39 -6.40
C THR A 45 -5.17 -1.89 -6.26
N VAL A 46 -4.32 -1.26 -5.47
CA VAL A 46 -4.32 0.19 -5.19
C VAL A 46 -3.20 0.88 -5.95
N ILE A 47 -2.01 0.27 -5.97
CA ILE A 47 -0.84 0.71 -6.76
C ILE A 47 -0.19 -0.52 -7.40
N TYR A 48 0.31 -0.36 -8.61
CA TYR A 48 1.14 -1.33 -9.32
C TYR A 48 2.32 -0.61 -9.97
N ASN A 49 3.34 -1.34 -10.43
CA ASN A 49 4.51 -0.77 -11.11
C ASN A 49 5.12 0.44 -10.36
N ASP A 50 5.35 0.28 -9.04
CA ASP A 50 5.86 1.29 -8.09
C ASP A 50 4.95 2.47 -7.78
N ASP A 51 4.39 3.12 -8.79
CA ASP A 51 3.66 4.39 -8.65
C ASP A 51 2.36 4.47 -9.46
N SER A 52 2.09 3.46 -10.29
CA SER A 52 0.95 3.47 -11.19
C SER A 52 -0.32 3.10 -10.44
N ARG A 53 -1.33 3.98 -10.53
CA ARG A 53 -2.62 3.82 -9.84
C ARG A 53 -3.70 3.38 -10.83
N PRO A 54 -4.43 2.28 -10.57
CA PRO A 54 -5.55 1.87 -11.43
C PRO A 54 -6.67 2.92 -11.50
N SER A 55 -7.44 2.91 -12.59
CA SER A 55 -8.63 3.75 -12.72
C SER A 55 -9.65 3.42 -11.63
N GLY A 56 -10.26 4.44 -11.04
CA GLY A 56 -11.25 4.28 -9.97
C GLY A 56 -10.65 4.25 -8.55
N ILE A 57 -9.34 4.15 -8.41
CA ILE A 57 -8.66 4.36 -7.13
C ILE A 57 -8.48 5.87 -6.87
N PRO A 58 -8.86 6.38 -5.69
CA PRO A 58 -8.78 7.81 -5.39
C PRO A 58 -7.36 8.39 -5.53
N SER A 59 -7.27 9.65 -5.96
CA SER A 59 -5.99 10.34 -6.19
C SER A 59 -5.11 10.50 -4.96
N ARG A 60 -5.71 10.34 -3.78
CA ARG A 60 -5.05 10.43 -2.48
C ARG A 60 -4.08 9.29 -2.17
N PHE A 61 -4.17 8.18 -2.90
CA PHE A 61 -3.25 7.04 -2.83
C PHE A 61 -2.09 7.22 -3.80
N SER A 62 -0.85 7.05 -3.36
CA SER A 62 0.33 7.07 -4.23
C SER A 62 1.37 6.06 -3.77
N GLY A 63 2.08 5.44 -4.70
CA GLY A 63 3.21 4.56 -4.38
C GLY A 63 4.56 5.15 -4.74
N SER A 64 5.60 4.57 -4.17
CA SER A 64 6.98 4.79 -4.53
C SER A 64 7.81 3.56 -4.15
N ALA A 65 8.95 3.37 -4.79
CA ALA A 65 9.92 2.35 -4.42
C ALA A 65 11.35 2.91 -4.44
N SER A 66 12.18 2.42 -3.55
CA SER A 66 13.62 2.72 -3.49
C SER A 66 14.38 1.51 -2.96
N GLY A 67 15.31 0.99 -3.77
CA GLY A 67 16.05 -0.23 -3.46
C GLY A 67 15.09 -1.40 -3.25
N SER A 68 15.13 -2.01 -2.07
CA SER A 68 14.24 -3.11 -1.67
C SER A 68 13.04 -2.66 -0.83
N THR A 69 12.73 -1.37 -0.82
CA THR A 69 11.65 -0.78 -0.01
C THR A 69 10.59 -0.13 -0.89
N GLY A 70 9.36 -0.62 -0.82
CA GLY A 70 8.16 0.03 -1.35
C GLY A 70 7.48 0.87 -0.27
N THR A 71 6.81 1.96 -0.67
CA THR A 71 6.01 2.80 0.22
C THR A 71 4.68 3.15 -0.44
N LEU A 72 3.57 2.84 0.24
CA LEU A 72 2.25 3.39 -0.06
C LEU A 72 2.01 4.61 0.82
N THR A 73 1.64 5.71 0.19
CA THR A 73 1.21 6.93 0.89
C THR A 73 -0.29 7.12 0.66
N ILE A 74 -1.02 7.34 1.74
CA ILE A 74 -2.43 7.73 1.71
C ILE A 74 -2.51 9.10 2.35
N THR A 75 -2.78 10.11 1.53
CA THR A 75 -2.99 11.49 1.99
C THR A 75 -4.46 11.70 2.33
N GLY A 76 -4.79 12.54 3.31
CA GLY A 76 -6.19 12.82 3.64
C GLY A 76 -7.01 11.56 3.90
N VAL A 77 -6.49 10.69 4.79
CA VAL A 77 -7.11 9.42 5.17
C VAL A 77 -8.61 9.59 5.44
N GLN A 78 -9.42 8.67 4.93
CA GLN A 78 -10.86 8.63 5.18
C GLN A 78 -11.24 7.37 5.97
N ALA A 79 -12.43 7.37 6.57
CA ALA A 79 -12.92 6.22 7.33
C ALA A 79 -12.99 4.94 6.46
N GLU A 80 -13.27 5.09 5.16
CA GLU A 80 -13.33 3.95 4.23
C GLU A 80 -11.95 3.38 3.89
N ASP A 81 -10.86 4.01 4.31
CA ASP A 81 -9.48 3.55 4.08
C ASP A 81 -9.01 2.56 5.16
N GLU A 82 -9.82 2.30 6.20
CA GLU A 82 -9.57 1.24 7.18
C GLU A 82 -9.65 -0.14 6.49
N ALA A 83 -8.50 -0.82 6.43
CA ALA A 83 -8.35 -2.08 5.71
C ALA A 83 -7.03 -2.77 6.08
N VAL A 84 -6.90 -4.03 5.68
CA VAL A 84 -5.60 -4.70 5.59
C VAL A 84 -4.95 -4.31 4.27
N TYR A 85 -3.72 -3.80 4.35
CA TYR A 85 -2.90 -3.51 3.18
C TYR A 85 -1.77 -4.53 3.09
N PHE A 86 -1.36 -4.86 1.87
CA PHE A 86 -0.20 -5.72 1.65
C PHE A 86 0.54 -5.34 0.38
N CYS A 87 1.83 -5.66 0.37
CA CYS A 87 2.73 -5.44 -0.75
C CYS A 87 3.07 -6.75 -1.46
N GLY A 88 3.50 -6.65 -2.72
CA GLY A 88 3.98 -7.79 -3.52
C GLY A 88 4.69 -7.35 -4.77
#